data_AF-A0A7K0QLL5-F1
#
_entry.id   AF-A0A7K0QLL5-F1
#
_cell.length_a   1.000
_cell.length_b   1.000
_cell.length_c   1.000
_cell.angle_alpha   90.00
_cell.angle_beta   90.00
_cell.angle_gamma   90.00
#
_symmetry.space_group_name_H-M   'P 1'
#
loop_
_entity.id
_entity.type
_entity.pdbx_description
1 polymer ?
#
loop_
_entity_poly.entity_id
_entity_poly.type
_entity_poly.pdbx_seq_one_letter_code
_entity_poly.pdbx_strand_id
1 'polypeptide(L)'
;MLAAYASQINDADPLSGLIVGERPAPEPPAGWVTVDVRAAALNHHDLWSLRGYGLAAEQCPMILGTDAAGVDPDGNEVVVHGVVSSEGWSGDETLDPKRSLLSERHQGTLAEQVMVPRRNLVPKPSWLSFEEAACLPTAWLTAYRMLFVKADVLPGQTVLVQGATGGVASAAIALGAAAGLRVWVTSRTESKREQALAWGADAAFESGARLPERVDAVIETVGEATWDHSLKSLRPGGTIVVSGMTTGGAPPADLARVFFLQLRVVGSTMGTREELEDMMQLLGTSGRRPVIDRVLPLAQAREGLESMRAEDLVGKVVLQP
;
A
#
# COMPACT_ATOMS: atom_id res chain seq x y z
N MET A 1 -24.32 1.89 11.04
CA MET A 1 -23.11 1.06 11.07
C MET A 1 -21.95 1.92 11.50
N LEU A 2 -21.11 1.39 12.38
CA LEU A 2 -19.89 2.08 12.83
C LEU A 2 -18.93 2.24 11.65
N ALA A 3 -18.37 3.44 11.51
CA ALA A 3 -17.38 3.75 10.48
C ALA A 3 -16.40 4.84 10.92
N ALA A 4 -15.19 4.82 10.37
CA ALA A 4 -14.23 5.90 10.44
C ALA A 4 -14.26 6.69 9.12
N TYR A 5 -14.58 7.98 9.18
CA TYR A 5 -14.80 8.81 8.00
C TYR A 5 -14.20 10.20 8.12
N ALA A 6 -13.80 10.76 6.99
CA ALA A 6 -13.50 12.18 6.86
C ALA A 6 -14.81 12.97 6.84
N SER A 7 -15.04 13.80 7.84
CA SER A 7 -16.18 14.74 7.88
C SER A 7 -15.89 16.02 7.11
N GLN A 8 -14.62 16.39 7.03
CA GLN A 8 -14.09 17.53 6.30
C GLN A 8 -12.61 17.29 5.97
N ILE A 9 -12.08 18.08 5.03
CA ILE A 9 -10.66 18.08 4.67
C ILE A 9 -9.92 19.14 5.47
N ASN A 10 -8.72 18.80 5.97
CA ASN A 10 -7.83 19.76 6.61
C ASN A 10 -6.36 19.36 6.38
N ASP A 11 -5.67 20.02 5.45
CA ASP A 11 -4.26 19.71 5.15
C ASP A 11 -3.32 19.98 6.34
N ALA A 12 -3.58 21.04 7.12
CA ALA A 12 -2.72 21.45 8.22
C ALA A 12 -2.87 20.56 9.46
N ASP A 13 -4.10 20.11 9.75
CA ASP A 13 -4.38 19.13 10.80
C ASP A 13 -5.34 18.03 10.32
N PRO A 14 -4.84 17.01 9.61
CA PRO A 14 -5.67 16.02 8.92
C PRO A 14 -6.60 15.25 9.86
N LEU A 15 -6.11 14.94 11.05
CA LEU A 15 -6.87 14.16 12.03
C LEU A 15 -8.02 14.95 12.68
N SER A 16 -8.08 16.27 12.51
CA SER A 16 -9.24 17.07 12.95
C SER A 16 -10.50 16.76 12.14
N GLY A 17 -10.36 16.30 10.89
CA GLY A 17 -11.47 15.91 10.02
C GLY A 17 -12.01 14.50 10.29
N LEU A 18 -11.25 13.67 11.01
CA LEU A 18 -11.58 12.27 11.27
C LEU A 18 -12.67 12.14 12.34
N ILE A 19 -13.77 11.47 12.00
CA ILE A 19 -14.81 11.06 12.93
C ILE A 19 -14.94 9.54 12.91
N VAL A 20 -15.09 8.94 14.09
CA VAL A 20 -15.53 7.55 14.24
C VAL A 20 -16.94 7.57 14.81
N GLY A 21 -17.90 7.04 14.07
CA GLY A 21 -19.31 7.11 14.45
C GLY A 21 -20.25 6.43 13.46
N GLU A 22 -21.55 6.61 13.69
CA GLU A 22 -22.59 5.95 12.89
C GLU A 22 -22.74 6.56 11.50
N ARG A 23 -22.81 5.67 10.50
CA ARG A 23 -23.15 5.98 9.10
C ARG A 23 -24.29 5.08 8.61
N PRO A 24 -25.09 5.53 7.63
CA PRO A 24 -26.07 4.67 6.98
C PRO A 24 -25.44 3.41 6.42
N ALA A 25 -26.13 2.28 6.47
CA ALA A 25 -25.72 1.06 5.77
C ALA A 25 -25.64 1.33 4.25
N PRO A 26 -24.77 0.63 3.52
CA PRO A 26 -24.60 0.87 2.09
C PRO A 26 -25.80 0.33 1.29
N GLU A 27 -26.16 1.06 0.24
CA GLU A 27 -27.20 0.64 -0.73
C GLU A 27 -26.51 0.36 -2.08
N PRO A 28 -26.11 -0.91 -2.36
CA PRO A 28 -25.32 -1.22 -3.54
C PRO A 28 -26.15 -1.04 -4.82
N PRO A 29 -25.63 -0.33 -5.84
CA PRO A 29 -26.27 -0.27 -7.15
C PRO A 29 -26.16 -1.62 -7.89
N ALA A 30 -26.82 -1.73 -9.05
CA ALA A 30 -26.73 -2.93 -9.88
C ALA A 30 -25.27 -3.30 -10.21
N GLY A 31 -24.92 -4.58 -10.07
CA GLY A 31 -23.56 -5.09 -10.28
C GLY A 31 -22.61 -4.92 -9.08
N TRP A 32 -23.08 -4.28 -8.00
CA TRP A 32 -22.35 -4.13 -6.75
C TRP A 32 -22.91 -5.07 -5.67
N VAL A 33 -22.11 -5.31 -4.64
CA VAL A 33 -22.45 -6.15 -3.49
C VAL A 33 -21.96 -5.50 -2.21
N THR A 34 -22.63 -5.78 -1.10
CA THR A 34 -22.19 -5.39 0.24
C THR A 34 -21.40 -6.53 0.86
N VAL A 35 -20.21 -6.22 1.39
CA VAL A 35 -19.37 -7.14 2.15
C VAL A 35 -19.46 -6.78 3.63
N ASP A 36 -19.71 -7.79 4.47
CA ASP A 36 -19.56 -7.67 5.92
C ASP A 36 -18.07 -7.73 6.25
N VAL A 37 -17.51 -6.59 6.65
CA VAL A 37 -16.08 -6.45 6.91
C VAL A 37 -15.73 -7.23 8.17
N ARG A 38 -14.63 -7.98 8.13
CA ARG A 38 -14.07 -8.68 9.29
C ARG A 38 -12.76 -8.06 9.75
N ALA A 39 -12.00 -7.51 8.80
CA ALA A 39 -10.82 -6.72 9.07
C ALA A 39 -10.61 -5.71 7.94
N ALA A 40 -10.11 -4.52 8.28
CA ALA A 40 -9.66 -3.50 7.34
C ALA A 40 -8.26 -3.02 7.74
N ALA A 41 -7.42 -2.63 6.79
CA ALA A 41 -6.05 -2.18 7.11
C ALA A 41 -5.85 -0.70 6.81
N LEU A 42 -5.19 0.01 7.72
CA LEU A 42 -4.85 1.41 7.51
C LEU A 42 -3.75 1.56 6.45
N ASN A 43 -3.85 2.63 5.66
CA ASN A 43 -2.87 3.02 4.65
C ASN A 43 -2.48 4.49 4.79
N HIS A 44 -1.29 4.84 4.31
CA HIS A 44 -0.87 6.24 4.28
C HIS A 44 -1.78 7.11 3.38
N HIS A 45 -2.48 6.46 2.44
CA HIS A 45 -3.57 7.07 1.68
C HIS A 45 -4.66 7.65 2.57
N ASP A 46 -5.01 7.05 3.71
CA ASP A 46 -6.06 7.58 4.60
C ASP A 46 -5.68 8.96 5.17
N LEU A 47 -4.41 9.14 5.52
CA LEU A 47 -3.87 10.44 5.94
C LEU A 47 -3.84 11.44 4.79
N TRP A 48 -3.56 10.99 3.57
CA TRP A 48 -3.59 11.82 2.36
C TRP A 48 -5.02 12.24 1.99
N SER A 49 -6.01 11.35 2.13
CA SER A 49 -7.41 11.65 1.91
C SER A 49 -7.87 12.75 2.87
N LEU A 50 -7.52 12.67 4.16
CA LEU A 50 -7.82 13.71 5.15
C LEU A 50 -7.17 15.07 4.84
N ARG A 51 -6.09 15.07 4.04
CA ARG A 51 -5.39 16.27 3.54
C ARG A 51 -5.94 16.81 2.22
N GLY A 52 -6.85 16.08 1.57
CA GLY A 52 -7.45 16.47 0.29
C GLY A 52 -6.76 15.90 -0.94
N TYR A 53 -5.85 14.94 -0.78
CA TYR A 53 -5.27 14.22 -1.91
C TYR A 53 -6.16 13.03 -2.26
N GLY A 54 -6.71 13.02 -3.48
CA GLY A 54 -7.65 11.98 -3.94
C GLY A 54 -9.09 12.15 -3.43
N LEU A 55 -9.31 12.95 -2.38
CA LEU A 55 -10.63 13.24 -1.82
C LEU A 55 -10.91 14.75 -1.82
N ALA A 56 -11.88 15.19 -2.61
CA ALA A 56 -12.31 16.58 -2.64
C ALA A 56 -13.27 16.91 -1.48
N ALA A 57 -13.30 18.18 -1.05
CA ALA A 57 -14.09 18.61 0.11
C ALA A 57 -15.61 18.36 -0.08
N GLU A 58 -16.10 18.45 -1.32
CA GLU A 58 -17.51 18.28 -1.68
C GLU A 58 -17.95 16.81 -1.59
N GLN A 59 -17.01 15.88 -1.51
CA GLN A 59 -17.26 14.44 -1.38
C GLN A 59 -17.37 13.99 0.09
N CYS A 60 -17.10 14.89 1.05
CA CYS A 60 -17.30 14.62 2.47
C CYS A 60 -18.79 14.70 2.85
N PRO A 61 -19.28 13.86 3.78
CA PRO A 61 -18.53 12.86 4.54
C PRO A 61 -18.20 11.58 3.74
N MET A 62 -16.95 11.14 3.84
CA MET A 62 -16.40 9.96 3.14
C MET A 62 -15.80 8.96 4.13
N ILE A 63 -16.32 7.73 4.16
CA ILE A 63 -15.72 6.61 4.88
C ILE A 63 -14.34 6.34 4.28
N LEU A 64 -13.32 6.24 5.14
CA LEU A 64 -11.93 6.05 4.74
C LEU A 64 -11.61 4.57 4.45
N GLY A 65 -10.40 4.30 3.96
CA GLY A 65 -9.86 2.95 3.77
C GLY A 65 -10.05 2.34 2.39
N THR A 66 -9.01 1.65 1.93
CA THR A 66 -8.97 0.91 0.65
C THR A 66 -8.78 -0.60 0.79
N ASP A 67 -8.60 -1.09 2.01
CA ASP A 67 -8.20 -2.46 2.33
C ASP A 67 -9.26 -3.12 3.21
N ALA A 68 -9.84 -4.23 2.77
CA ALA A 68 -10.68 -5.07 3.62
C ALA A 68 -10.57 -6.55 3.26
N ALA A 69 -10.85 -7.38 4.26
CA ALA A 69 -11.26 -8.76 4.08
C ALA A 69 -12.55 -9.01 4.87
N GLY A 70 -13.45 -9.80 4.32
CA GLY A 70 -14.79 -9.96 4.88
C GLY A 70 -15.57 -11.12 4.26
N VAL A 71 -16.87 -11.12 4.48
CA VAL A 71 -17.79 -12.13 3.96
C VAL A 71 -18.76 -11.47 2.99
N ASP A 72 -18.91 -12.04 1.79
CA ASP A 72 -19.85 -11.57 0.79
C ASP A 72 -21.30 -12.04 1.08
N PRO A 73 -22.34 -11.56 0.35
CA PRO A 73 -23.73 -11.96 0.60
C PRO A 73 -24.01 -13.45 0.40
N ASP A 74 -23.13 -14.14 -0.34
CA ASP A 74 -23.23 -15.56 -0.65
C ASP A 74 -22.51 -16.42 0.42
N GLY A 75 -21.91 -15.78 1.44
CA GLY A 75 -21.21 -16.44 2.55
C GLY A 75 -19.74 -16.76 2.26
N ASN A 76 -19.16 -16.26 1.16
CA ASN A 76 -17.78 -16.53 0.80
C ASN A 76 -16.83 -15.55 1.52
N GLU A 77 -15.69 -16.06 1.97
CA GLU A 77 -14.61 -15.21 2.47
C GLU A 77 -13.86 -14.54 1.31
N VAL A 78 -13.76 -13.22 1.35
CA VAL A 78 -13.23 -12.41 0.25
C VAL A 78 -12.24 -11.36 0.74
N VAL A 79 -11.34 -10.99 -0.16
CA VAL A 79 -10.45 -9.83 -0.08
C VAL A 79 -10.99 -8.77 -1.03
N VAL A 80 -11.06 -7.53 -0.56
CA VAL A 80 -11.57 -6.39 -1.32
C VAL A 80 -10.43 -5.73 -2.08
N HIS A 81 -10.48 -5.78 -3.41
CA HIS A 81 -9.59 -5.02 -4.27
C HIS A 81 -10.08 -3.57 -4.38
N GLY A 82 -9.25 -2.60 -3.96
CA GLY A 82 -9.64 -1.19 -3.82
C GLY A 82 -9.75 -0.37 -5.11
N VAL A 83 -9.36 -0.88 -6.28
CA VAL A 83 -9.40 -0.13 -7.55
C VAL A 83 -10.72 -0.36 -8.29
N VAL A 84 -11.50 0.70 -8.48
CA VAL A 84 -12.76 0.68 -9.20
C VAL A 84 -12.57 1.34 -10.57
N SER A 85 -12.42 0.52 -11.61
CA SER A 85 -12.49 0.98 -13.01
C SER A 85 -13.88 1.46 -13.42
N SER A 86 -13.91 2.30 -14.44
CA SER A 86 -15.11 2.74 -15.13
C SER A 86 -15.78 1.60 -15.90
N GLU A 87 -17.10 1.73 -16.08
CA GLU A 87 -17.89 0.75 -16.80
C GLU A 87 -17.37 0.59 -18.25
N GLY A 88 -17.16 -0.65 -18.68
CA GLY A 88 -16.65 -0.97 -20.01
C GLY A 88 -15.13 -0.88 -20.17
N TRP A 89 -14.37 -0.49 -19.15
CA TRP A 89 -12.89 -0.57 -19.20
C TRP A 89 -12.42 -2.03 -19.29
N SER A 90 -11.34 -2.25 -20.03
CA SER A 90 -10.67 -3.55 -20.15
C SER A 90 -9.15 -3.37 -20.12
N GLY A 91 -8.43 -4.41 -19.69
CA GLY A 91 -6.99 -4.35 -19.44
C GLY A 91 -6.69 -3.83 -18.02
N ASP A 92 -5.48 -3.32 -17.83
CA ASP A 92 -4.98 -2.83 -16.54
C ASP A 92 -5.87 -1.70 -15.99
N GLU A 93 -6.66 -1.99 -14.97
CA GLU A 93 -7.57 -1.05 -14.31
C GLU A 93 -6.85 0.09 -13.62
N THR A 94 -5.56 -0.07 -13.31
CA THR A 94 -4.72 1.02 -12.77
C THR A 94 -4.35 2.06 -13.82
N LEU A 95 -4.59 1.76 -15.10
CA LEU A 95 -4.37 2.68 -16.22
C LEU A 95 -5.66 3.29 -16.78
N ASP A 96 -6.83 2.90 -16.25
CA ASP A 96 -8.09 3.57 -16.58
C ASP A 96 -8.03 5.05 -16.16
N PRO A 97 -8.17 6.01 -17.09
CA PRO A 97 -8.17 7.44 -16.79
C PRO A 97 -9.33 7.87 -15.89
N LYS A 98 -10.38 7.05 -15.77
CA LYS A 98 -11.58 7.29 -14.96
C LYS A 98 -11.68 6.35 -13.75
N ARG A 99 -10.63 5.59 -13.44
CA ARG A 99 -10.62 4.78 -12.20
C ARG A 99 -10.79 5.67 -10.98
N SER A 100 -11.28 5.05 -9.92
CA SER A 100 -11.27 5.57 -8.56
C SER A 100 -10.62 4.54 -7.65
N LEU A 101 -9.99 4.98 -6.58
CA LEU A 101 -9.79 4.12 -5.41
C LEU A 101 -11.03 4.21 -4.51
N LEU A 102 -11.28 3.18 -3.71
CA LEU A 102 -12.19 3.33 -2.57
C LEU A 102 -11.70 4.48 -1.68
N SER A 103 -12.62 5.15 -0.97
CA SER A 103 -12.35 6.39 -0.23
C SER A 103 -12.02 7.64 -1.09
N GLU A 104 -12.12 7.58 -2.42
CA GLU A 104 -12.02 8.78 -3.29
C GLU A 104 -13.40 9.18 -3.82
N ARG A 105 -14.05 8.31 -4.60
CA ARG A 105 -15.41 8.52 -5.14
C ARG A 105 -16.46 7.67 -4.44
N HIS A 106 -16.07 6.48 -4.02
CA HIS A 106 -16.92 5.49 -3.39
C HIS A 106 -16.52 5.33 -1.93
N GLN A 107 -17.50 5.05 -1.06
CA GLN A 107 -17.26 4.89 0.38
C GLN A 107 -16.22 3.79 0.63
N GLY A 108 -15.31 4.05 1.58
CA GLY A 108 -14.19 3.18 1.91
C GLY A 108 -14.53 1.99 2.81
N THR A 109 -13.47 1.32 3.27
CA THR A 109 -13.49 0.03 3.97
C THR A 109 -13.37 0.10 5.48
N LEU A 110 -13.08 1.27 6.07
CA LEU A 110 -13.03 1.45 7.52
C LEU A 110 -14.45 1.57 8.11
N ALA A 111 -15.25 0.52 7.95
CA ALA A 111 -16.64 0.42 8.39
C ALA A 111 -17.02 -1.04 8.65
N GLU A 112 -18.14 -1.28 9.33
CA GLU A 112 -18.69 -2.64 9.49
C GLU A 112 -19.10 -3.28 8.16
N GLN A 113 -19.49 -2.47 7.16
CA GLN A 113 -19.83 -2.94 5.82
C GLN A 113 -19.29 -2.01 4.74
N VAL A 114 -18.97 -2.58 3.58
CA VAL A 114 -18.54 -1.82 2.40
C VAL A 114 -19.25 -2.34 1.16
N MET A 115 -19.68 -1.43 0.27
CA MET A 115 -20.18 -1.83 -1.06
C MET A 115 -19.08 -1.71 -2.10
N VAL A 116 -18.94 -2.74 -2.95
CA VAL A 116 -17.97 -2.77 -4.05
C VAL A 116 -18.57 -3.42 -5.29
N PRO A 117 -18.05 -3.15 -6.50
CA PRO A 117 -18.40 -3.94 -7.67
C PRO A 117 -18.09 -5.41 -7.42
N ARG A 118 -18.94 -6.34 -7.88
CA ARG A 118 -18.70 -7.78 -7.65
C ARG A 118 -17.33 -8.26 -8.16
N ARG A 119 -16.82 -7.65 -9.24
CA ARG A 119 -15.48 -7.96 -9.79
C ARG A 119 -14.32 -7.62 -8.84
N ASN A 120 -14.54 -6.70 -7.89
CA ASN A 120 -13.52 -6.28 -6.93
C ASN A 120 -13.35 -7.28 -5.78
N LEU A 121 -14.15 -8.34 -5.73
CA LEU A 121 -13.98 -9.42 -4.77
C LEU A 121 -13.00 -10.45 -5.31
N VAL A 122 -11.97 -10.72 -4.52
CA VAL A 122 -11.01 -11.80 -4.76
C VAL A 122 -11.21 -12.85 -3.67
N PRO A 123 -11.27 -14.15 -3.98
CA PRO A 123 -11.41 -15.18 -2.96
C PRO A 123 -10.28 -15.10 -1.92
N LYS A 124 -10.64 -15.06 -0.63
CA LYS A 124 -9.65 -15.07 0.44
C LYS A 124 -9.08 -16.49 0.58
N PRO A 125 -7.76 -16.67 0.53
CA PRO A 125 -7.16 -17.96 0.83
C PRO A 125 -7.47 -18.41 2.27
N SER A 126 -7.80 -19.69 2.46
CA SER A 126 -8.20 -20.23 3.76
C SER A 126 -7.06 -20.26 4.80
N TRP A 127 -5.80 -20.19 4.35
CA TRP A 127 -4.61 -20.20 5.20
C TRP A 127 -4.23 -18.81 5.75
N LEU A 128 -4.88 -17.75 5.27
CA LEU A 128 -4.79 -16.39 5.82
C LEU A 128 -5.91 -16.15 6.82
N SER A 129 -5.62 -15.44 7.90
CA SER A 129 -6.67 -14.80 8.72
C SER A 129 -7.30 -13.62 7.97
N PHE A 130 -8.41 -13.07 8.47
CA PHE A 130 -8.98 -11.85 7.89
C PHE A 130 -8.04 -10.65 8.06
N GLU A 131 -7.34 -10.55 9.19
CA GLU A 131 -6.39 -9.49 9.49
C GLU A 131 -5.20 -9.53 8.54
N GLU A 132 -4.65 -10.72 8.28
CA GLU A 132 -3.56 -10.89 7.32
C GLU A 132 -4.04 -10.56 5.90
N ALA A 133 -5.20 -11.09 5.50
CA ALA A 133 -5.77 -10.86 4.19
C ALA A 133 -6.09 -9.38 3.93
N ALA A 134 -6.56 -8.65 4.93
CA ALA A 134 -6.83 -7.21 4.84
C ALA A 134 -5.55 -6.39 4.62
N CYS A 135 -4.36 -6.88 4.97
CA CYS A 135 -3.11 -6.16 4.74
C CYS A 135 -2.68 -6.10 3.26
N LEU A 136 -3.28 -6.94 2.41
CA LEU A 136 -2.82 -7.22 1.06
C LEU A 136 -3.17 -6.17 -0.01
N PRO A 137 -4.40 -5.62 -0.08
CA PRO A 137 -4.91 -5.01 -1.32
C PRO A 137 -4.23 -3.71 -1.75
N THR A 138 -3.69 -2.94 -0.81
CA THR A 138 -3.00 -1.68 -1.11
C THR A 138 -1.50 -1.85 -1.00
N ALA A 139 -0.98 -2.03 0.22
CA ALA A 139 0.46 -1.92 0.46
C ALA A 139 1.25 -3.08 -0.16
N TRP A 140 0.79 -4.32 0.04
CA TRP A 140 1.47 -5.49 -0.51
C TRP A 140 1.30 -5.60 -2.02
N LEU A 141 0.09 -5.36 -2.53
CA LEU A 141 -0.15 -5.32 -3.97
C LEU A 141 0.71 -4.26 -4.68
N THR A 142 0.85 -3.07 -4.07
CA THR A 142 1.74 -2.03 -4.59
C THR A 142 3.18 -2.53 -4.61
N ALA A 143 3.68 -3.12 -3.52
CA ALA A 143 5.04 -3.67 -3.48
C ALA A 143 5.28 -4.77 -4.52
N TYR A 144 4.31 -5.68 -4.70
CA TYR A 144 4.34 -6.73 -5.73
C TYR A 144 4.49 -6.12 -7.13
N ARG A 145 3.60 -5.17 -7.48
CA ARG A 145 3.65 -4.49 -8.78
C ARG A 145 4.96 -3.71 -8.96
N MET A 146 5.45 -3.07 -7.91
CA MET A 146 6.72 -2.33 -7.98
C MET A 146 7.88 -3.26 -8.32
N LEU A 147 7.98 -4.40 -7.64
CA LEU A 147 9.05 -5.38 -7.86
C LEU A 147 8.92 -6.06 -9.23
N PHE A 148 7.80 -6.74 -9.48
CA PHE A 148 7.72 -7.74 -10.54
C PHE A 148 7.15 -7.20 -11.86
N VAL A 149 6.53 -6.03 -11.86
CA VAL A 149 5.88 -5.47 -13.06
C VAL A 149 6.55 -4.17 -13.51
N LYS A 150 6.85 -3.26 -12.58
CA LYS A 150 7.44 -1.96 -12.92
C LYS A 150 8.96 -2.01 -12.98
N ALA A 151 9.60 -2.59 -11.98
CA ALA A 151 11.04 -2.81 -12.01
C ALA A 151 11.42 -4.01 -12.88
N ASP A 152 10.54 -5.01 -13.00
CA ASP A 152 10.75 -6.26 -13.75
C ASP A 152 12.03 -6.98 -13.27
N VAL A 153 12.16 -7.10 -11.95
CA VAL A 153 13.35 -7.72 -11.34
C VAL A 153 13.27 -9.24 -11.36
N LEU A 154 14.43 -9.85 -11.57
CA LEU A 154 14.61 -11.30 -11.65
C LEU A 154 15.33 -11.85 -10.41
N PRO A 155 15.10 -13.13 -10.05
CA PRO A 155 15.85 -13.78 -8.97
C PRO A 155 17.37 -13.58 -9.08
N GLY A 156 18.01 -13.30 -7.96
CA GLY A 156 19.44 -13.00 -7.86
C GLY A 156 19.81 -11.52 -8.06
N GLN A 157 18.91 -10.68 -8.59
CA GLN A 157 19.12 -9.23 -8.69
C GLN A 157 19.02 -8.53 -7.33
N THR A 158 19.67 -7.38 -7.22
CA THR A 158 19.71 -6.58 -5.99
C THR A 158 18.69 -5.44 -6.06
N VAL A 159 17.84 -5.35 -5.05
CA VAL A 159 16.82 -4.29 -4.93
C VAL A 159 17.06 -3.51 -3.66
N LEU A 160 17.09 -2.18 -3.76
CA LEU A 160 17.13 -1.29 -2.60
C LEU A 160 15.72 -0.82 -2.24
N VAL A 161 15.30 -1.01 -1.00
CA VAL A 161 14.06 -0.46 -0.45
C VAL A 161 14.40 0.75 0.42
N GLN A 162 13.89 1.93 0.06
CA GLN A 162 14.04 3.12 0.89
C GLN A 162 13.03 3.09 2.03
N GLY A 163 13.55 3.08 3.27
CA GLY A 163 12.74 2.87 4.47
C GLY A 163 12.53 1.37 4.75
N ALA A 164 12.42 1.03 6.04
CA ALA A 164 12.46 -0.38 6.47
C ALA A 164 11.11 -0.95 6.88
N THR A 165 10.23 -0.16 7.52
CA THR A 165 9.12 -0.71 8.32
C THR A 165 7.72 -0.27 7.92
N GLY A 166 7.57 0.58 6.90
CA GLY A 166 6.25 0.93 6.37
C GLY A 166 5.56 -0.25 5.68
N GLY A 167 4.25 -0.12 5.41
CA GLY A 167 3.46 -1.19 4.78
C GLY A 167 4.03 -1.67 3.45
N VAL A 168 4.42 -0.76 2.55
CA VAL A 168 5.02 -1.12 1.25
C VAL A 168 6.44 -1.65 1.42
N ALA A 169 7.24 -1.06 2.30
CA ALA A 169 8.62 -1.48 2.54
C ALA A 169 8.69 -2.90 3.13
N SER A 170 7.92 -3.18 4.18
CA SER A 170 7.80 -4.51 4.79
C SER A 170 7.34 -5.57 3.78
N ALA A 171 6.36 -5.24 2.93
CA ALA A 171 5.92 -6.10 1.85
C ALA A 171 7.01 -6.34 0.80
N ALA A 172 7.71 -5.28 0.35
CA ALA A 172 8.79 -5.40 -0.63
C ALA A 172 9.94 -6.29 -0.13
N ILE A 173 10.25 -6.22 1.16
CA ILE A 173 11.23 -7.11 1.81
C ILE A 173 10.76 -8.56 1.77
N ALA A 174 9.55 -8.83 2.25
CA ALA A 174 9.02 -10.18 2.33
C ALA A 174 8.83 -10.83 0.95
N LEU A 175 8.27 -10.08 -0.01
CA LEU A 175 8.05 -10.53 -1.39
C LEU A 175 9.37 -10.72 -2.14
N GLY A 176 10.31 -9.77 -2.01
CA GLY A 176 11.61 -9.87 -2.65
C GLY A 176 12.42 -11.05 -2.13
N ALA A 177 12.43 -11.27 -0.81
CA ALA A 177 13.06 -12.44 -0.21
C ALA A 177 12.40 -13.76 -0.67
N ALA A 178 11.07 -13.81 -0.79
CA ALA A 178 10.35 -14.96 -1.32
C ALA A 178 10.69 -15.26 -2.79
N ALA A 179 10.94 -14.22 -3.59
CA ALA A 179 11.29 -14.35 -5.01
C ALA A 179 12.79 -14.58 -5.25
N GLY A 180 13.62 -14.71 -4.21
CA GLY A 180 15.06 -14.93 -4.35
C GLY A 180 15.84 -13.68 -4.77
N LEU A 181 15.33 -12.49 -4.48
CA LEU A 181 16.04 -11.22 -4.67
C LEU A 181 17.00 -10.95 -3.50
N ARG A 182 18.06 -10.19 -3.76
CA ARG A 182 18.92 -9.62 -2.72
C ARG A 182 18.32 -8.30 -2.27
N VAL A 183 17.47 -8.33 -1.25
CA VAL A 183 16.78 -7.12 -0.78
C VAL A 183 17.66 -6.36 0.21
N TRP A 184 18.08 -5.17 -0.19
CA TRP A 184 18.79 -4.21 0.65
C TRP A 184 17.84 -3.15 1.14
N VAL A 185 18.02 -2.70 2.38
CA VAL A 185 17.09 -1.77 3.02
C VAL A 185 17.85 -0.61 3.66
N THR A 186 17.29 0.59 3.62
CA THR A 186 17.80 1.73 4.39
C THR A 186 16.84 2.13 5.50
N SER A 187 17.38 2.56 6.64
CA SER A 187 16.60 3.22 7.69
C SER A 187 17.47 4.09 8.57
N ARG A 188 16.88 5.18 9.08
CA ARG A 188 17.49 6.07 10.08
C ARG A 188 17.61 5.39 11.45
N THR A 189 16.72 4.45 11.76
CA THR A 189 16.60 3.81 13.07
C THR A 189 17.19 2.40 13.05
N GLU A 190 18.06 2.10 14.01
CA GLU A 190 18.75 0.81 14.14
C GLU A 190 17.79 -0.37 14.33
N SER A 191 16.88 -0.28 15.29
CA SER A 191 15.88 -1.33 15.55
C SER A 191 15.03 -1.65 14.31
N LYS A 192 14.72 -0.64 13.49
CA LYS A 192 14.01 -0.82 12.21
C LYS A 192 14.85 -1.56 11.16
N ARG A 193 16.19 -1.38 11.17
CA ARG A 193 17.11 -2.13 10.31
C ARG A 193 17.18 -3.60 10.73
N GLU A 194 17.32 -3.85 12.03
CA GLU A 194 17.30 -5.21 12.58
C GLU A 194 15.99 -5.94 12.25
N GLN A 195 14.86 -5.24 12.37
CA GLN A 195 13.56 -5.77 12.03
C GLN A 195 13.45 -6.14 10.54
N ALA A 196 13.99 -5.31 9.64
CA ALA A 196 14.02 -5.61 8.20
C ALA A 196 14.84 -6.88 7.90
N LEU A 197 15.98 -7.07 8.57
CA LEU A 197 16.77 -8.30 8.47
C LEU A 197 15.96 -9.52 8.93
N ALA A 198 15.23 -9.40 10.04
CA ALA A 198 14.35 -10.47 10.54
C ALA A 198 13.22 -10.84 9.56
N TRP A 199 12.80 -9.92 8.68
CA TRP A 199 11.82 -10.19 7.63
C TRP A 199 12.40 -10.82 6.37
N GLY A 200 13.73 -10.86 6.25
CA GLY A 200 14.43 -11.47 5.12
C GLY A 200 15.16 -10.49 4.22
N ALA A 201 15.39 -9.24 4.66
CA ALA A 201 16.38 -8.39 3.99
C ALA A 201 17.77 -9.05 4.05
N ASP A 202 18.48 -9.00 2.93
CA ASP A 202 19.85 -9.52 2.77
C ASP A 202 20.86 -8.61 3.51
N ALA A 203 20.62 -7.30 3.47
CA ALA A 203 21.44 -6.32 4.20
C ALA A 203 20.62 -5.07 4.55
N ALA A 204 21.03 -4.40 5.63
CA ALA A 204 20.43 -3.15 6.07
C ALA A 204 21.49 -2.07 6.32
N PHE A 205 21.20 -0.85 5.89
CA PHE A 205 22.14 0.27 5.90
C PHE A 205 21.52 1.51 6.54
N GLU A 206 22.36 2.41 7.04
CA GLU A 206 21.89 3.74 7.43
C GLU A 206 21.35 4.50 6.20
N SER A 207 20.40 5.40 6.44
CA SER A 207 19.85 6.24 5.38
C SER A 207 20.95 7.07 4.72
N GLY A 208 21.10 6.92 3.40
CA GLY A 208 22.13 7.63 2.61
C GLY A 208 23.53 7.02 2.67
N ALA A 209 23.71 5.88 3.35
CA ALA A 209 25.01 5.22 3.42
C ALA A 209 25.52 4.79 2.04
N ARG A 210 26.83 4.79 1.86
CA ARG A 210 27.45 4.26 0.64
C ARG A 210 27.25 2.75 0.58
N LEU A 211 26.47 2.30 -0.40
CA LEU A 211 26.23 0.87 -0.63
C LEU A 211 27.48 0.15 -1.17
N PRO A 212 27.64 -1.17 -0.90
CA PRO A 212 28.76 -1.96 -1.39
C PRO A 212 28.85 -2.03 -2.92
N GLU A 213 27.70 -2.06 -3.59
CA GLU A 213 27.60 -2.04 -5.04
C GLU A 213 26.36 -1.26 -5.50
N ARG A 214 26.21 -1.11 -6.82
CA ARG A 214 25.02 -0.50 -7.41
C ARG A 214 23.92 -1.54 -7.58
N VAL A 215 22.68 -1.14 -7.35
CA VAL A 215 21.51 -2.03 -7.37
C VAL A 215 20.79 -1.99 -8.72
N ASP A 216 20.02 -3.04 -9.03
CA ASP A 216 19.21 -3.17 -10.24
C ASP A 216 17.97 -2.28 -10.18
N ALA A 217 17.33 -2.23 -9.02
CA ALA A 217 16.13 -1.43 -8.80
C ALA A 217 16.09 -0.77 -7.43
N VAL A 218 15.36 0.34 -7.34
CA VAL A 218 15.03 1.02 -6.09
C VAL A 218 13.52 1.10 -5.93
N ILE A 219 13.01 0.69 -4.76
CA ILE A 219 11.63 0.85 -4.32
C ILE A 219 11.58 2.14 -3.50
N GLU A 220 10.99 3.18 -4.10
CA GLU A 220 10.95 4.54 -3.56
C GLU A 220 9.54 4.90 -3.09
N THR A 221 9.39 5.05 -1.77
CA THR A 221 8.14 5.46 -1.12
C THR A 221 8.29 6.75 -0.31
N VAL A 222 9.54 7.14 -0.01
CA VAL A 222 9.86 8.24 0.91
C VAL A 222 9.84 9.57 0.16
N GLY A 223 10.43 9.62 -1.03
CA GLY A 223 10.42 10.80 -1.90
C GLY A 223 11.62 11.71 -1.66
N GLU A 224 11.38 13.00 -1.44
CA GLU A 224 12.42 14.03 -1.51
C GLU A 224 13.69 13.76 -0.68
N ALA A 225 13.56 13.21 0.53
CA ALA A 225 14.68 12.98 1.43
C ALA A 225 15.65 11.87 0.97
N THR A 226 15.19 10.92 0.15
CA THR A 226 15.98 9.76 -0.31
C THR A 226 16.27 9.78 -1.80
N TRP A 227 15.62 10.68 -2.55
CA TRP A 227 15.68 10.72 -4.01
C TRP A 227 17.09 10.73 -4.60
N ASP A 228 17.97 11.62 -4.10
CA ASP A 228 19.36 11.71 -4.55
C ASP A 228 20.14 10.40 -4.27
N HIS A 229 19.91 9.78 -3.12
CA HIS A 229 20.51 8.50 -2.76
C HIS A 229 19.99 7.37 -3.66
N SER A 230 18.69 7.32 -3.94
CA SER A 230 18.05 6.35 -4.85
C SER A 230 18.69 6.41 -6.24
N LEU A 231 18.80 7.60 -6.80
CA LEU A 231 19.45 7.84 -8.09
C LEU A 231 20.93 7.43 -8.11
N LYS A 232 21.68 7.76 -7.06
CA LYS A 232 23.10 7.40 -6.94
C LYS A 232 23.33 5.91 -6.69
N SER A 233 22.34 5.19 -6.21
CA SER A 233 22.43 3.76 -5.89
C SER A 233 22.28 2.84 -7.10
N LEU A 234 21.67 3.32 -8.18
CA LEU A 234 21.41 2.49 -9.36
C LEU A 234 22.64 2.23 -10.24
N ARG A 235 22.66 1.05 -10.84
CA ARG A 235 23.57 0.75 -11.97
C ARG A 235 23.06 1.41 -13.25
N PRO A 236 23.91 1.54 -14.30
CA PRO A 236 23.43 1.91 -15.63
C PRO A 236 22.27 1.01 -16.09
N GLY A 237 21.20 1.61 -16.61
CA GLY A 237 19.97 0.93 -17.01
C GLY A 237 19.03 0.55 -15.86
N GLY A 238 19.39 0.86 -14.61
CA GLY A 238 18.59 0.52 -13.44
C GLY A 238 17.28 1.32 -13.33
N THR A 239 16.37 0.84 -12.48
CA THR A 239 15.00 1.39 -12.39
C THR A 239 14.68 1.89 -10.98
N ILE A 240 14.22 3.14 -10.84
CA ILE A 240 13.52 3.61 -9.63
C ILE A 240 12.03 3.46 -9.88
N VAL A 241 11.34 2.77 -8.97
CA VAL A 241 9.89 2.70 -8.95
C VAL A 241 9.38 3.57 -7.81
N VAL A 242 8.56 4.57 -8.14
CA VAL A 242 8.00 5.54 -7.19
C VAL A 242 6.55 5.22 -6.93
N SER A 243 6.17 5.03 -5.67
CA SER A 243 4.75 4.84 -5.26
C SER A 243 4.32 5.75 -4.12
N GLY A 244 5.18 6.67 -3.69
CA GLY A 244 4.88 7.58 -2.60
C GLY A 244 5.85 8.76 -2.54
N MET A 245 5.48 9.74 -1.71
CA MET A 245 6.19 11.00 -1.56
C MET A 245 6.12 11.52 -0.11
N THR A 246 6.25 10.63 0.87
CA THR A 246 6.05 10.94 2.31
C THR A 246 6.77 12.21 2.78
N THR A 247 8.00 12.47 2.31
CA THR A 247 8.79 13.65 2.72
C THR A 247 8.72 14.81 1.73
N GLY A 248 7.95 14.72 0.65
CA GLY A 248 7.89 15.72 -0.42
C GLY A 248 7.89 15.11 -1.81
N GLY A 249 7.17 15.75 -2.75
CA GLY A 249 6.91 15.23 -4.11
C GLY A 249 7.65 15.93 -5.24
N ALA A 250 8.49 16.93 -4.95
CA ALA A 250 9.16 17.75 -5.96
C ALA A 250 10.70 17.76 -5.85
N PRO A 251 11.39 16.60 -5.74
CA PRO A 251 12.84 16.58 -5.70
C PRO A 251 13.47 16.98 -7.04
N PRO A 252 14.74 17.45 -7.07
CA PRO A 252 15.46 17.70 -8.30
C PRO A 252 15.59 16.43 -9.16
N ALA A 253 15.18 16.49 -10.43
CA ALA A 253 15.12 15.31 -11.30
C ALA A 253 16.49 14.68 -11.65
N ASP A 254 17.62 15.40 -11.46
CA ASP A 254 18.99 15.01 -11.87
C ASP A 254 19.03 14.41 -13.29
N LEU A 255 18.49 15.16 -14.25
CA LEU A 255 18.35 14.71 -15.65
C LEU A 255 19.69 14.26 -16.24
N ALA A 256 20.80 14.90 -15.85
CA ALA A 256 22.14 14.53 -16.28
C ALA A 256 22.44 13.06 -15.98
N ARG A 257 22.24 12.64 -14.72
CA ARG A 257 22.42 11.24 -14.35
C ARG A 257 21.43 10.32 -15.04
N VAL A 258 20.15 10.72 -15.10
CA VAL A 258 19.08 9.92 -15.72
C VAL A 258 19.43 9.59 -17.17
N PHE A 259 19.82 10.58 -17.98
CA PHE A 259 20.13 10.33 -19.39
C PHE A 259 21.48 9.63 -19.57
N PHE A 260 22.54 10.02 -18.84
CA PHE A 260 23.87 9.43 -19.03
C PHE A 260 23.93 7.96 -18.61
N LEU A 261 23.25 7.59 -17.52
CA LEU A 261 23.18 6.21 -17.03
C LEU A 261 21.97 5.45 -17.58
N GLN A 262 21.16 6.09 -18.43
CA GLN A 262 19.93 5.51 -18.99
C GLN A 262 19.01 4.93 -17.91
N LEU A 263 18.86 5.67 -16.81
CA LEU A 263 18.01 5.25 -15.70
C LEU A 263 16.54 5.33 -16.11
N ARG A 264 15.73 4.42 -15.55
CA ARG A 264 14.28 4.43 -15.68
C ARG A 264 13.67 4.97 -14.39
N VAL A 265 12.81 5.98 -14.50
CA VAL A 265 11.98 6.45 -13.38
C VAL A 265 10.54 6.14 -13.74
N VAL A 266 9.91 5.25 -12.99
CA VAL A 266 8.56 4.75 -13.29
C VAL A 266 7.64 4.91 -12.09
N GLY A 267 6.40 5.32 -12.33
CA GLY A 267 5.37 5.40 -11.30
C GLY A 267 4.66 4.06 -11.10
N SER A 268 4.25 3.80 -9.85
CA SER A 268 3.36 2.70 -9.49
C SER A 268 2.27 3.19 -8.53
N THR A 269 1.07 2.66 -8.69
CA THR A 269 -0.07 2.94 -7.81
C THR A 269 -0.93 1.69 -7.77
N MET A 270 -1.20 1.16 -6.56
CA MET A 270 -1.97 -0.07 -6.37
C MET A 270 -1.39 -1.23 -7.20
N GLY A 271 -2.27 -2.11 -7.69
CA GLY A 271 -2.01 -3.08 -8.75
C GLY A 271 -3.33 -3.56 -9.34
N THR A 272 -3.29 -4.52 -10.25
CA THR A 272 -4.51 -5.12 -10.83
C THR A 272 -5.09 -6.19 -9.90
N ARG A 273 -6.34 -6.56 -10.16
CA ARG A 273 -6.98 -7.70 -9.53
C ARG A 273 -6.20 -9.00 -9.79
N GLU A 274 -5.72 -9.22 -11.01
CA GLU A 274 -4.90 -10.41 -11.32
C GLU A 274 -3.58 -10.40 -10.54
N GLU A 275 -2.92 -9.24 -10.43
CA GLU A 275 -1.69 -9.10 -9.64
C GLU A 275 -1.92 -9.40 -8.14
N LEU A 276 -3.10 -9.09 -7.61
CA LEU A 276 -3.49 -9.47 -6.23
C LEU A 276 -3.64 -10.99 -6.08
N GLU A 277 -4.22 -11.66 -7.07
CA GLU A 277 -4.32 -13.12 -7.10
C GLU A 277 -2.94 -13.78 -7.21
N ASP A 278 -2.09 -13.31 -8.13
CA ASP A 278 -0.73 -13.83 -8.32
C ASP A 278 0.13 -13.62 -7.08
N MET A 279 0.03 -12.44 -6.44
CA MET A 279 0.70 -12.19 -5.18
C MET A 279 0.25 -13.18 -4.09
N MET A 280 -1.04 -13.44 -3.95
CA MET A 280 -1.53 -14.41 -2.96
C MET A 280 -1.03 -15.83 -3.25
N GLN A 281 -0.85 -16.22 -4.51
CA GLN A 281 -0.22 -17.49 -4.88
C GLN A 281 1.27 -17.53 -4.47
N LEU A 282 2.01 -16.44 -4.68
CA LEU A 282 3.39 -16.33 -4.23
C LEU A 282 3.51 -16.45 -2.70
N LEU A 283 2.60 -15.85 -1.95
CA LEU A 283 2.57 -15.99 -0.50
C LEU A 283 2.24 -17.42 -0.07
N GLY A 284 1.28 -18.06 -0.73
CA GLY A 284 0.92 -19.45 -0.46
C GLY A 284 2.07 -20.45 -0.71
N THR A 285 2.87 -20.21 -1.74
CA THR A 285 4.03 -21.07 -2.08
C THR A 285 5.25 -20.81 -1.20
N SER A 286 5.50 -19.54 -0.84
CA SER A 286 6.64 -19.16 -0.01
C SER A 286 6.40 -19.31 1.50
N GLY A 287 5.13 -19.42 1.92
CA GLY A 287 4.72 -19.41 3.32
C GLY A 287 4.90 -18.05 4.01
N ARG A 288 5.23 -16.99 3.27
CA ARG A 288 5.35 -15.64 3.82
C ARG A 288 3.97 -15.09 4.19
N ARG A 289 3.93 -14.33 5.28
CA ARG A 289 2.72 -13.73 5.84
C ARG A 289 2.88 -12.21 5.97
N PRO A 290 1.78 -11.45 5.86
CA PRO A 290 1.78 -10.03 6.15
C PRO A 290 2.26 -9.70 7.56
N VAL A 291 3.06 -8.64 7.67
CA VAL A 291 3.51 -8.12 8.96
C VAL A 291 2.42 -7.20 9.51
N ILE A 292 1.82 -7.61 10.62
CA ILE A 292 0.85 -6.82 11.37
C ILE A 292 1.56 -6.25 12.60
N ASP A 293 1.54 -4.93 12.73
CA ASP A 293 2.06 -4.21 13.89
C ASP A 293 1.13 -4.42 15.09
N ARG A 294 -0.17 -4.18 14.88
CA ARG A 294 -1.23 -4.38 15.85
C ARG A 294 -2.60 -4.48 15.19
N VAL A 295 -3.54 -5.03 15.96
CA VAL A 295 -4.97 -5.08 15.63
C VAL A 295 -5.69 -4.22 16.66
N LEU A 296 -6.52 -3.29 16.19
CA LEU A 296 -7.31 -2.38 17.02
C LEU A 296 -8.80 -2.53 16.67
N PRO A 297 -9.72 -2.26 17.60
CA PRO A 297 -11.12 -2.03 17.26
C PRO A 297 -11.27 -0.84 16.30
N LEU A 298 -12.26 -0.86 15.42
CA LEU A 298 -12.58 0.25 14.51
C LEU A 298 -12.86 1.55 15.27
N ALA A 299 -13.44 1.45 16.47
CA ALA A 299 -13.60 2.55 17.41
C ALA A 299 -12.30 3.32 17.72
N GLN A 300 -11.14 2.66 17.58
CA GLN A 300 -9.80 3.20 17.81
C GLN A 300 -9.05 3.56 16.52
N ALA A 301 -9.74 3.73 15.39
CA ALA A 301 -9.12 4.12 14.11
C ALA A 301 -8.21 5.36 14.22
N ARG A 302 -8.57 6.31 15.09
CA ARG A 302 -7.77 7.51 15.38
C ARG A 302 -6.38 7.16 15.90
N GLU A 303 -6.28 6.23 16.85
CA GLU A 303 -5.00 5.79 17.43
C GLU A 303 -4.08 5.22 16.35
N GLY A 304 -4.61 4.34 15.49
CA GLY A 304 -3.83 3.76 14.39
C GLY A 304 -3.32 4.80 13.39
N LEU A 305 -4.14 5.81 13.06
CA LEU A 305 -3.73 6.90 12.17
C LEU A 305 -2.72 7.85 12.84
N GLU A 306 -2.81 8.06 14.14
CA GLU A 306 -1.82 8.83 14.92
C GLU A 306 -0.44 8.13 14.92
N SER A 307 -0.40 6.82 15.18
CA SER A 307 0.84 6.04 15.08
C SER A 307 1.45 6.08 13.68
N MET A 308 0.60 6.04 12.63
CA MET A 308 1.06 6.17 11.24
C MET A 308 1.65 7.54 10.95
N ARG A 309 1.01 8.62 11.41
CA ARG A 309 1.51 9.99 11.28
C ARG A 309 2.83 10.20 12.02
N ALA A 310 3.02 9.52 13.15
CA ALA A 310 4.25 9.54 13.94
C ALA A 310 5.39 8.68 13.35
N GLU A 311 5.15 7.97 12.25
CA GLU A 311 6.09 7.01 11.65
C GLU A 311 6.57 5.90 12.60
N ASP A 312 5.78 5.55 13.62
CA ASP A 312 6.18 4.58 14.67
C ASP A 312 5.74 3.13 14.38
N LEU A 313 5.36 2.85 13.13
CA LEU A 313 4.79 1.56 12.75
C LEU A 313 5.84 0.56 12.24
N VAL A 314 5.57 -0.71 12.55
CA VAL A 314 6.30 -1.88 12.08
C VAL A 314 5.35 -2.82 11.33
N GLY A 315 5.12 -2.52 10.04
CA GLY A 315 4.19 -3.24 9.18
C GLY A 315 2.85 -2.51 9.02
N LYS A 316 1.74 -3.24 9.19
CA LYS A 316 0.36 -2.75 8.97
C LYS A 316 -0.42 -2.68 10.28
N VAL A 317 -1.24 -1.64 10.44
CA VAL A 317 -2.27 -1.56 11.49
C VAL A 317 -3.57 -2.06 10.91
N VAL A 318 -4.20 -3.01 11.60
CA VAL A 318 -5.48 -3.60 11.20
C VAL A 318 -6.56 -3.13 12.16
N LEU A 319 -7.73 -2.80 11.62
CA LEU A 319 -8.95 -2.48 12.34
C LEU A 319 -9.96 -3.62 12.22
N GLN A 320 -10.58 -3.99 13.33
CA GLN A 320 -11.70 -4.92 13.37
C GLN A 320 -12.99 -4.15 13.69
N PRO A 321 -14.07 -4.33 12.90
CA PRO A 321 -15.35 -3.69 13.17
C PRO A 321 -15.92 -4.00 14.55
#